data_AF-A0A016UMV9-F1
#
_entry.id   AF-A0A016UMV9-F1
#
_cell.length_a   1.000
_cell.length_b   1.000
_cell.length_c   1.000
_cell.angle_alpha   90.00
_cell.angle_beta   90.00
_cell.angle_gamma   90.00
#
_symmetry.space_group_name_H-M   'P 1'
#
loop_
_entity.id
_entity.type
_entity.pdbx_description
1 polymer ?
#
loop_
_entity_poly.entity_id
_entity_poly.type
_entity_poly.pdbx_seq_one_letter_code
_entity_poly.pdbx_strand_id
1 'polypeptide(L)'
;MKWLRLCVFVLLPALSVELGKSDRKARQEKKAKEEEAAPEKEERAIPLTHPPASVTKQSILKDHEKVDYKPRKFDNPLLVYVTPWNGKGYDLAKWVSHKVTHVAPVWLQVKPHVADLSFSCRILGTHDIDHEWVEDVRKNNSEVKIVPRVLFDNWEMEILMAFLQNEAWMNRCIGDLINLLTRSQFDGVVVELWANAMVQSQGEVTEMLVEMLNAWGSALHKKDLQLIVPVGPPLGSNYQLTGMFTPGHLYAMAEKVDYIQVRCVAFNLLFYSNY
;
A
#
# COMPACT_ATOMS: atom_id res chain seq x y z
N MET A 1 10.63 48.63 -59.99
CA MET A 1 9.46 48.59 -59.08
C MET A 1 9.49 47.28 -58.30
N LYS A 2 9.42 47.38 -56.97
CA LYS A 2 9.12 46.32 -55.97
C LYS A 2 10.21 45.24 -55.79
N TRP A 3 11.16 45.40 -54.87
CA TRP A 3 11.13 45.18 -53.41
C TRP A 3 10.89 43.73 -52.96
N LEU A 4 11.96 43.17 -52.37
CA LEU A 4 12.05 42.39 -51.13
C LEU A 4 11.48 40.95 -51.04
N ARG A 5 12.38 39.98 -50.79
CA ARG A 5 12.58 39.23 -49.52
C ARG A 5 13.56 38.08 -49.79
N LEU A 6 14.83 38.18 -49.39
CA LEU A 6 15.41 37.70 -48.12
C LEU A 6 15.30 36.17 -47.91
N CYS A 7 16.35 35.43 -48.29
CA CYS A 7 16.68 34.12 -47.71
C CYS A 7 18.13 34.16 -47.25
N VAL A 8 18.31 34.06 -45.93
CA VAL A 8 19.56 34.09 -45.20
C VAL A 8 20.22 32.72 -45.31
N PHE A 9 21.39 32.64 -45.96
CA PHE A 9 22.33 31.53 -45.79
C PHE A 9 23.42 32.01 -44.83
N VAL A 10 23.30 31.64 -43.55
CA VAL A 10 24.39 31.81 -42.58
C VAL A 10 25.08 30.46 -42.42
N LEU A 11 26.34 30.45 -42.84
CA LEU A 11 27.34 29.43 -42.58
C LEU A 11 27.42 29.13 -41.08
N LEU A 12 27.31 27.86 -40.70
CA LEU A 12 27.67 27.34 -39.38
C LEU A 12 29.20 27.20 -39.30
N PRO A 13 29.92 27.93 -38.42
CA PRO A 13 31.20 27.48 -37.95
C PRO A 13 30.98 26.52 -36.77
N ALA A 14 31.54 25.32 -36.88
CA ALA A 14 31.63 24.35 -35.80
C ALA A 14 32.42 24.94 -34.63
N LEU A 15 31.73 25.34 -33.57
CA LEU A 15 32.32 25.61 -32.27
C LEU A 15 32.42 24.29 -31.51
N SER A 16 33.56 23.63 -31.65
CA SER A 16 34.01 22.61 -30.71
C SER A 16 34.20 23.28 -29.33
N VAL A 17 33.26 23.06 -28.43
CA VAL A 17 33.43 23.37 -27.02
C VAL A 17 34.27 22.25 -26.41
N GLU A 18 35.60 22.45 -26.37
CA GLU A 18 36.47 21.70 -25.48
C GLU A 18 36.17 22.11 -24.03
N LEU A 19 35.18 21.46 -23.42
CA LEU A 19 35.03 21.44 -21.97
C LEU A 19 36.22 20.67 -21.38
N GLY A 20 37.22 21.43 -20.95
CA GLY A 20 38.48 20.93 -20.41
C GLY A 20 38.27 19.89 -19.32
N LYS A 21 39.02 18.80 -19.42
CA LYS A 21 39.07 17.69 -18.44
C LYS A 21 39.36 18.16 -16.99
N SER A 22 39.84 19.40 -16.83
CA SER A 22 40.09 20.08 -15.55
C SER A 22 38.81 20.30 -14.72
N ASP A 23 37.71 20.75 -15.33
CA ASP A 23 36.50 21.13 -14.58
C ASP A 23 35.71 19.92 -14.08
N ARG A 24 35.73 18.81 -14.84
CA ARG A 24 35.16 17.53 -14.38
C ARG A 24 35.91 16.97 -13.18
N LYS A 25 37.24 17.11 -13.17
CA LYS A 25 38.09 16.61 -12.09
C LYS A 25 37.92 17.45 -10.82
N ALA A 26 37.86 18.77 -10.94
CA ALA A 26 37.60 19.66 -9.81
C ALA A 26 36.19 19.47 -9.20
N ARG A 27 35.18 19.18 -10.05
CA ARG A 27 33.82 18.87 -9.58
C ARG A 27 33.74 17.48 -8.93
N GLN A 28 34.49 16.49 -9.41
CA GLN A 28 34.61 15.18 -8.76
C GLN A 28 35.39 15.25 -7.44
N GLU A 29 36.46 16.02 -7.36
CA GLU A 29 37.22 16.23 -6.12
C GLU A 29 36.43 17.02 -5.08
N LYS A 30 35.60 17.99 -5.48
CA LYS A 30 34.64 18.65 -4.58
C LYS A 30 33.55 17.70 -4.08
N LYS A 31 33.02 16.84 -4.96
CA LYS A 31 31.99 15.84 -4.59
C LYS A 31 32.57 14.76 -3.67
N ALA A 32 33.81 14.34 -3.91
CA ALA A 32 34.54 13.41 -3.05
C ALA A 32 34.87 14.01 -1.69
N LYS A 33 35.24 15.30 -1.62
CA LYS A 33 35.45 16.01 -0.35
C LYS A 33 34.16 16.31 0.41
N GLU A 34 33.03 16.47 -0.27
CA GLU A 34 31.71 16.60 0.37
C GLU A 34 31.17 15.23 0.84
N GLU A 35 31.50 14.12 0.16
CA GLU A 35 31.20 12.75 0.63
C GLU A 35 32.11 12.30 1.79
N GLU A 36 33.39 12.71 1.82
CA GLU A 36 34.30 12.44 2.94
C GLU A 36 34.01 13.29 4.20
N ALA A 37 33.24 14.37 4.07
CA ALA A 37 32.88 15.25 5.18
C ALA A 37 31.47 15.00 5.74
N ALA A 38 30.75 14.00 5.23
CA ALA A 38 29.52 13.55 5.88
C ALA A 38 29.92 12.91 7.22
N PRO A 39 29.45 13.43 8.37
CA PRO A 39 29.71 12.77 9.63
C PRO A 39 29.12 11.36 9.52
N GLU A 40 29.96 10.34 9.76
CA GLU A 40 29.47 8.99 10.03
C GLU A 40 28.37 9.14 11.07
N LYS A 41 27.12 8.92 10.65
CA LYS A 41 26.00 8.87 11.58
C LYS A 41 26.26 7.62 12.39
N GLU A 42 26.96 7.79 13.50
CA GLU A 42 27.07 6.81 14.56
C GLU A 42 25.65 6.35 14.84
N GLU A 43 25.34 5.15 14.37
CA GLU A 43 24.03 4.54 14.47
C GLU A 43 23.83 4.27 15.96
N ARG A 44 23.36 5.29 16.70
CA ARG A 44 23.08 5.17 18.12
C ARG A 44 22.02 4.10 18.25
N ALA A 45 22.46 2.87 18.52
CA ALA A 45 21.60 1.76 18.85
C ALA A 45 20.74 2.22 20.03
N ILE A 46 19.47 2.52 19.75
CA ILE A 46 18.51 2.93 20.76
C ILE A 46 18.40 1.72 21.70
N PRO A 47 18.84 1.83 22.97
CA PRO A 47 18.83 0.69 23.86
C PRO A 47 17.39 0.19 23.98
N LEU A 48 17.20 -1.11 23.74
CA LEU A 48 15.89 -1.73 23.84
C LEU A 48 15.35 -1.52 25.25
N THR A 49 14.10 -1.06 25.37
CA THR A 49 13.42 -0.89 26.66
C THR A 49 13.36 -2.21 27.43
N HIS A 50 13.33 -3.33 26.70
CA HIS A 50 13.40 -4.69 27.24
C HIS A 50 14.47 -5.49 26.48
N PRO A 51 15.72 -5.53 26.96
CA PRO A 51 16.77 -6.36 26.37
C PRO A 51 16.34 -7.83 26.37
N PRO A 52 16.67 -8.65 25.35
CA PRO A 52 16.27 -10.05 25.29
C PRO A 52 16.64 -10.86 26.55
N ALA A 53 17.81 -10.57 27.14
CA ALA A 53 18.26 -11.20 28.39
C ALA A 53 17.38 -10.91 29.62
N SER A 54 16.58 -9.85 29.59
CA SER A 54 15.68 -9.43 30.67
C SER A 54 14.28 -10.06 30.59
N VAL A 55 13.93 -10.67 29.45
CA VAL A 55 12.60 -11.22 29.18
C VAL A 55 12.63 -12.73 29.44
N THR A 56 11.97 -13.17 30.51
CA THR A 56 11.87 -14.60 30.88
C THR A 56 10.49 -15.17 30.53
N LYS A 57 10.41 -16.49 30.31
CA LYS A 57 9.13 -17.18 30.13
C LYS A 57 8.14 -16.86 31.25
N GLN A 58 8.61 -16.89 32.50
CA GLN A 58 7.80 -16.60 33.68
C GLN A 58 7.27 -15.16 33.67
N SER A 59 8.11 -14.19 33.28
CA SER A 59 7.66 -12.79 33.16
C SER A 59 6.58 -12.62 32.09
N ILE A 60 6.71 -13.28 30.93
CA ILE A 60 5.69 -13.23 29.88
C ILE A 60 4.38 -13.84 30.40
N LEU A 61 4.42 -15.04 30.97
CA LEU A 61 3.20 -15.69 31.48
C LEU A 61 2.51 -14.89 32.60
N LYS A 62 3.28 -14.13 33.37
CA LYS A 62 2.75 -13.27 34.44
C LYS A 62 2.16 -11.97 33.91
N ASP A 63 2.75 -11.39 32.86
CA ASP A 63 2.50 -10.01 32.45
C ASP A 63 1.84 -9.88 31.06
N HIS A 64 1.59 -10.96 30.30
CA HIS A 64 1.08 -10.88 28.92
C HIS A 64 -0.31 -10.23 28.78
N GLU A 65 -1.11 -10.17 29.84
CA GLU A 65 -2.42 -9.51 29.84
C GLU A 65 -2.34 -8.03 30.18
N LYS A 66 -1.17 -7.53 30.60
CA LYS A 66 -0.98 -6.12 30.95
C LYS A 66 -0.89 -5.28 29.69
N VAL A 67 -1.99 -4.63 29.33
CA VAL A 67 -2.07 -3.67 28.24
C VAL A 67 -1.49 -2.32 28.70
N ASP A 68 -0.70 -1.68 27.83
CA ASP A 68 -0.22 -0.31 28.05
C ASP A 68 -1.30 0.69 27.65
N TYR A 69 -1.74 1.54 28.58
CA TYR A 69 -2.75 2.58 28.37
C TYR A 69 -2.15 3.98 28.17
N LYS A 70 -0.81 4.10 28.11
CA LYS A 70 -0.16 5.39 27.87
C LYS A 70 -0.47 5.90 26.47
N PRO A 71 -0.38 7.23 26.23
CA PRO A 71 -0.55 7.79 24.90
C PRO A 71 0.33 7.12 23.85
N ARG A 72 -0.13 7.20 22.60
CA ARG A 72 0.61 6.71 21.44
C ARG A 72 2.01 7.35 21.40
N LYS A 73 3.04 6.52 21.22
CA LYS A 73 4.44 6.96 21.08
C LYS A 73 4.95 6.97 19.63
N PHE A 74 4.21 6.31 18.74
CA PHE A 74 4.55 6.19 17.33
C PHE A 74 3.69 7.17 16.54
N ASP A 75 4.32 8.13 15.87
CA ASP A 75 3.59 9.23 15.24
C ASP A 75 3.05 8.90 13.85
N ASN A 76 3.63 7.90 13.20
CA ASN A 76 3.23 7.48 11.87
C ASN A 76 1.92 6.66 11.90
N PRO A 77 1.26 6.51 10.74
CA PRO A 77 0.07 5.67 10.60
C PRO A 77 0.28 4.25 11.13
N LEU A 78 -0.66 3.81 11.93
CA LEU A 78 -0.74 2.48 12.51
C LEU A 78 -2.10 1.87 12.15
N LEU A 79 -2.04 0.82 11.33
CA LEU A 79 -3.17 0.00 10.88
C LEU A 79 -3.23 -1.29 11.70
N VAL A 80 -4.42 -1.62 12.21
CA VAL A 80 -4.67 -2.92 12.86
C VAL A 80 -5.77 -3.69 12.15
N TYR A 81 -5.63 -5.00 12.07
CA TYR A 81 -6.65 -5.89 11.52
C TYR A 81 -7.52 -6.47 12.63
N VAL A 82 -8.83 -6.52 12.39
CA VAL A 82 -9.80 -7.13 13.31
C VAL A 82 -10.56 -8.22 12.57
N THR A 83 -10.61 -9.42 13.14
CA THR A 83 -11.12 -10.61 12.46
C THR A 83 -12.30 -11.21 13.23
N PRO A 84 -13.43 -11.57 12.56
CA PRO A 84 -14.61 -12.14 13.22
C PRO A 84 -14.35 -13.38 14.09
N TRP A 85 -13.40 -14.23 13.68
CA TRP A 85 -13.06 -15.47 14.39
C TRP A 85 -12.15 -15.27 15.61
N ASN A 86 -11.75 -14.03 15.92
CA ASN A 86 -10.96 -13.72 17.11
C ASN A 86 -11.59 -12.54 17.87
N GLY A 87 -12.64 -12.83 18.65
CA GLY A 87 -13.45 -11.84 19.34
C GLY A 87 -12.67 -10.88 20.24
N LYS A 88 -11.56 -11.32 20.86
CA LYS A 88 -10.68 -10.45 21.64
C LYS A 88 -10.16 -9.24 20.85
N GLY A 89 -10.05 -9.37 19.52
CA GLY A 89 -9.65 -8.27 18.64
C GLY A 89 -10.66 -7.12 18.59
N TYR A 90 -11.96 -7.42 18.68
CA TYR A 90 -13.02 -6.40 18.70
C TYR A 90 -12.96 -5.56 19.97
N ASP A 91 -12.73 -6.23 21.10
CA ASP A 91 -12.59 -5.55 22.38
C ASP A 91 -11.31 -4.71 22.46
N LEU A 92 -10.17 -5.29 22.03
CA LEU A 92 -8.91 -4.57 21.96
C LEU A 92 -9.00 -3.34 21.06
N ALA A 93 -9.66 -3.44 19.90
CA ALA A 93 -9.82 -2.30 18.98
C ALA A 93 -10.55 -1.12 19.64
N LYS A 94 -11.57 -1.38 20.47
CA LYS A 94 -12.24 -0.33 21.27
C LYS A 94 -11.26 0.29 22.27
N TRP A 95 -10.48 -0.51 22.97
CA TRP A 95 -9.60 -0.06 24.06
C TRP A 95 -8.34 0.66 23.58
N VAL A 96 -7.70 0.17 22.52
CA VAL A 96 -6.47 0.74 21.96
C VAL A 96 -6.75 1.72 20.81
N SER A 97 -7.99 2.13 20.61
CA SER A 97 -8.41 3.11 19.59
C SER A 97 -7.59 4.41 19.63
N HIS A 98 -7.13 4.85 20.81
CA HIS A 98 -6.25 6.01 21.00
C HIS A 98 -4.78 5.77 20.58
N LYS A 99 -4.38 4.51 20.34
CA LYS A 99 -3.03 4.13 19.90
C LYS A 99 -2.94 3.87 18.41
N VAL A 100 -4.06 3.67 17.74
CA VAL A 100 -4.12 3.30 16.33
C VAL A 100 -4.68 4.47 15.52
N THR A 101 -4.38 4.50 14.24
CA THR A 101 -4.96 5.48 13.30
C THR A 101 -6.03 4.85 12.42
N HIS A 102 -5.86 3.58 12.08
CA HIS A 102 -6.71 2.87 11.14
C HIS A 102 -7.06 1.50 11.71
N VAL A 103 -8.32 1.09 11.55
CA VAL A 103 -8.81 -0.24 11.89
C VAL A 103 -9.38 -0.87 10.62
N ALA A 104 -8.84 -2.01 10.23
CA ALA A 104 -9.29 -2.81 9.09
C ALA A 104 -10.04 -4.06 9.55
N PRO A 105 -11.37 -3.98 9.69
CA PRO A 105 -12.17 -5.17 9.90
C PRO A 105 -12.15 -6.08 8.65
N VAL A 106 -12.07 -7.39 8.88
CA VAL A 106 -11.92 -8.42 7.84
C VAL A 106 -13.26 -9.10 7.59
N TRP A 107 -14.17 -8.39 6.92
CA TRP A 107 -15.52 -8.88 6.62
C TRP A 107 -15.71 -9.18 5.14
N LEU A 108 -15.18 -8.31 4.28
CA LEU A 108 -15.66 -8.20 2.92
C LEU A 108 -14.82 -9.03 1.95
N GLN A 109 -15.51 -9.60 0.97
CA GLN A 109 -14.91 -10.20 -0.22
C GLN A 109 -15.58 -9.65 -1.46
N VAL A 110 -14.82 -9.54 -2.54
CA VAL A 110 -15.33 -9.21 -3.87
C VAL A 110 -15.11 -10.43 -4.75
N LYS A 111 -16.20 -10.92 -5.35
CA LYS A 111 -16.17 -12.00 -6.34
C LYS A 111 -16.58 -11.48 -7.71
N PRO A 112 -16.02 -12.03 -8.79
CA PRO A 112 -16.49 -11.72 -10.13
C PRO A 112 -17.94 -12.18 -10.29
N HIS A 113 -18.77 -11.36 -10.94
CA HIS A 113 -20.12 -11.75 -11.32
C HIS A 113 -20.31 -11.49 -12.81
N VAL A 114 -20.43 -12.58 -13.57
CA VAL A 114 -20.67 -12.57 -15.00
C VAL A 114 -21.99 -13.31 -15.23
N ALA A 115 -23.03 -12.60 -15.66
CA ALA A 115 -24.33 -13.17 -15.99
C ALA A 115 -24.95 -12.42 -17.16
N ASP A 116 -25.46 -13.13 -18.16
CA ASP A 116 -26.21 -12.56 -19.29
C ASP A 116 -25.53 -11.35 -19.98
N LEU A 117 -24.21 -11.44 -20.20
CA LEU A 117 -23.35 -10.37 -20.76
C LEU A 117 -23.23 -9.11 -19.87
N SER A 118 -23.76 -9.15 -18.65
CA SER A 118 -23.50 -8.16 -17.60
C SER A 118 -22.28 -8.57 -16.79
N PHE A 119 -21.34 -7.63 -16.65
CA PHE A 119 -20.12 -7.79 -15.86
C PHE A 119 -20.18 -6.87 -14.64
N SER A 120 -20.26 -7.44 -13.44
CA SER A 120 -20.25 -6.69 -12.18
C SER A 120 -19.41 -7.38 -11.11
N CYS A 121 -19.29 -6.75 -9.96
CA CYS A 121 -18.65 -7.33 -8.78
C CYS A 121 -19.73 -7.64 -7.75
N ARG A 122 -19.70 -8.86 -7.20
CA ARG A 122 -20.54 -9.19 -6.05
C ARG A 122 -19.73 -8.98 -4.78
N ILE A 123 -20.18 -8.03 -3.95
CA ILE A 123 -19.62 -7.81 -2.62
C ILE A 123 -20.31 -8.76 -1.64
N LEU A 124 -19.52 -9.57 -0.94
CA LEU A 124 -19.95 -10.53 0.07
C LEU A 124 -19.50 -10.08 1.46
N GLY A 125 -20.04 -10.73 2.50
CA GLY A 125 -19.69 -10.44 3.90
C GLY A 125 -20.33 -9.17 4.47
N THR A 126 -21.26 -8.53 3.74
CA THR A 126 -21.93 -7.31 4.22
C THR A 126 -22.81 -7.54 5.45
N HIS A 127 -23.21 -8.78 5.70
CA HIS A 127 -23.98 -9.16 6.90
C HIS A 127 -23.11 -9.26 8.16
N ASP A 128 -21.78 -9.34 8.01
CA ASP A 128 -20.83 -9.36 9.13
C ASP A 128 -20.45 -7.94 9.58
N ILE A 129 -20.97 -6.90 8.92
CA ILE A 129 -20.73 -5.51 9.30
C ILE A 129 -21.47 -5.24 10.61
N ASP A 130 -20.69 -5.06 11.67
CA ASP A 130 -21.19 -4.66 12.98
C ASP A 130 -21.14 -3.14 13.12
N HIS A 131 -22.28 -2.49 12.84
CA HIS A 131 -22.41 -1.04 12.94
C HIS A 131 -22.31 -0.52 14.39
N GLU A 132 -22.84 -1.28 15.35
CA GLU A 132 -22.78 -0.92 16.77
C GLU A 132 -21.32 -0.92 17.26
N TRP A 133 -20.55 -1.93 16.89
CA TRP A 133 -19.12 -1.98 17.19
C TRP A 133 -18.34 -0.84 16.55
N VAL A 134 -18.65 -0.46 15.31
CA VAL A 134 -18.01 0.68 14.63
C VAL A 134 -18.29 1.99 15.40
N GLU A 135 -19.53 2.18 15.86
CA GLU A 135 -19.91 3.32 16.68
C GLU A 135 -19.16 3.34 18.02
N ASP A 136 -19.05 2.19 18.70
CA ASP A 136 -18.31 2.05 19.95
C ASP A 136 -16.81 2.39 19.79
N VAL A 137 -16.19 1.94 18.71
CA VAL A 137 -14.78 2.27 18.40
C VAL A 137 -14.62 3.78 18.20
N ARG A 138 -15.52 4.42 17.45
CA ARG A 138 -15.51 5.86 17.20
C ARG A 138 -15.86 6.69 18.42
N LYS A 139 -16.70 6.19 19.32
CA LYS A 139 -17.04 6.83 20.59
C LYS A 139 -15.81 6.98 21.48
N ASN A 140 -14.90 6.02 21.43
CA ASN A 140 -13.64 6.07 22.18
C ASN A 140 -12.57 6.96 21.49
N ASN A 141 -12.59 7.04 20.17
CA ASN A 141 -11.73 7.95 19.40
C ASN A 141 -12.39 8.30 18.06
N SER A 142 -12.87 9.54 17.92
CA SER A 142 -13.54 10.00 16.68
C SER A 142 -12.59 10.10 15.48
N GLU A 143 -11.29 10.22 15.73
CA GLU A 143 -10.28 10.38 14.68
C GLU A 143 -9.86 9.06 14.04
N VAL A 144 -10.27 7.92 14.61
CA VAL A 144 -9.88 6.61 14.09
C VAL A 144 -10.60 6.31 12.78
N LYS A 145 -9.83 5.90 11.77
CA LYS A 145 -10.32 5.61 10.43
C LYS A 145 -10.72 4.13 10.32
N ILE A 146 -11.95 3.87 9.88
CA ILE A 146 -12.45 2.52 9.67
C ILE A 146 -12.32 2.18 8.18
N VAL A 147 -11.41 1.26 7.86
CA VAL A 147 -10.99 0.92 6.50
C VAL A 147 -11.11 -0.59 6.26
N PRO A 148 -12.34 -1.13 6.07
CA PRO A 148 -12.54 -2.57 5.92
C PRO A 148 -11.65 -3.17 4.84
N ARG A 149 -11.17 -4.39 5.10
CA ARG A 149 -10.42 -5.17 4.13
C ARG A 149 -11.36 -5.87 3.18
N VAL A 150 -11.16 -5.63 1.88
CA VAL A 150 -11.83 -6.30 0.78
C VAL A 150 -10.85 -7.26 0.13
N LEU A 151 -11.16 -8.56 0.20
CA LEU A 151 -10.40 -9.60 -0.48
C LEU A 151 -11.00 -9.87 -1.86
N PHE A 152 -10.17 -9.81 -2.89
CA PHE A 152 -10.55 -10.31 -4.22
C PHE A 152 -10.40 -11.83 -4.21
N ASP A 153 -11.53 -12.51 -4.00
CA ASP A 153 -11.62 -13.96 -3.85
C ASP A 153 -12.11 -14.62 -5.14
N ASN A 154 -11.51 -15.76 -5.52
CA ASN A 154 -11.78 -16.50 -6.77
C ASN A 154 -11.61 -15.66 -8.06
N TRP A 155 -10.59 -14.79 -8.12
CA TRP A 155 -10.21 -14.08 -9.35
C TRP A 155 -9.13 -14.86 -10.08
N GLU A 156 -9.56 -15.88 -10.84
CA GLU A 156 -8.70 -16.65 -11.73
C GLU A 156 -8.10 -15.76 -12.84
N MET A 157 -6.96 -16.16 -13.40
CA MET A 157 -6.18 -15.35 -14.34
C MET A 157 -7.01 -14.86 -15.54
N GLU A 158 -7.82 -15.73 -16.17
CA GLU A 158 -8.64 -15.35 -17.32
C GLU A 158 -9.68 -14.26 -16.96
N ILE A 159 -10.34 -14.43 -15.82
CA ILE A 159 -11.34 -13.47 -15.33
C ILE A 159 -10.67 -12.16 -14.91
N LEU A 160 -9.52 -12.23 -14.24
CA LEU A 160 -8.74 -11.07 -13.83
C LEU A 160 -8.29 -10.26 -15.05
N MET A 161 -7.78 -10.93 -16.08
CA MET A 161 -7.40 -10.29 -17.35
C MET A 161 -8.59 -9.61 -18.02
N ALA A 162 -9.72 -10.33 -18.16
CA ALA A 162 -10.93 -9.79 -18.76
C ALA A 162 -11.48 -8.58 -17.97
N PHE A 163 -11.33 -8.58 -16.65
CA PHE A 163 -11.70 -7.48 -15.78
C PHE A 163 -10.79 -6.26 -15.96
N LEU A 164 -9.47 -6.45 -15.91
CA LEU A 164 -8.49 -5.37 -16.06
C LEU A 164 -8.56 -4.70 -17.44
N GLN A 165 -8.98 -5.44 -18.47
CA GLN A 165 -9.17 -4.92 -19.83
C GLN A 165 -10.54 -4.26 -20.06
N ASN A 166 -11.49 -4.41 -19.13
CA ASN A 166 -12.85 -3.92 -19.27
C ASN A 166 -13.13 -2.75 -18.32
N GLU A 167 -12.91 -1.54 -18.83
CA GLU A 167 -13.09 -0.30 -18.06
C GLU A 167 -14.51 -0.15 -17.49
N ALA A 168 -15.54 -0.56 -18.23
CA ALA A 168 -16.93 -0.50 -17.76
C ALA A 168 -17.16 -1.45 -16.58
N TRP A 169 -16.55 -2.64 -16.59
CA TRP A 169 -16.62 -3.57 -15.47
C TRP A 169 -15.87 -3.02 -14.25
N MET A 170 -14.64 -2.51 -14.42
CA MET A 170 -13.88 -1.87 -13.34
C MET A 170 -14.63 -0.71 -12.71
N ASN A 171 -15.20 0.18 -13.54
CA ASN A 171 -15.96 1.35 -13.09
C ASN A 171 -17.24 0.96 -12.34
N ARG A 172 -17.95 -0.08 -12.77
CA ARG A 172 -19.10 -0.61 -12.02
C ARG A 172 -18.66 -1.18 -10.67
N CYS A 173 -17.58 -1.96 -10.64
CA CYS A 173 -17.05 -2.58 -9.43
C CYS A 173 -16.66 -1.56 -8.36
N ILE A 174 -15.89 -0.54 -8.73
CA ILE A 174 -15.50 0.53 -7.79
C ILE A 174 -16.69 1.39 -7.38
N GLY A 175 -17.66 1.61 -8.28
CA GLY A 175 -18.92 2.28 -7.95
C GLY A 175 -19.70 1.56 -6.86
N ASP A 176 -19.85 0.23 -6.98
CA ASP A 176 -20.53 -0.60 -5.98
C ASP A 176 -19.78 -0.59 -4.62
N LEU A 177 -18.45 -0.65 -4.65
CA LEU A 177 -17.62 -0.52 -3.46
C LEU A 177 -17.81 0.84 -2.79
N ILE A 178 -17.66 1.94 -3.53
CA ILE A 178 -17.87 3.30 -3.00
C ILE A 178 -19.26 3.44 -2.39
N ASN A 179 -20.30 2.93 -3.06
CA ASN A 179 -21.67 2.96 -2.55
C ASN A 179 -21.80 2.22 -1.22
N LEU A 180 -21.16 1.06 -1.06
CA LEU A 180 -21.12 0.35 0.23
C LEU A 180 -20.37 1.16 1.28
N LEU A 181 -19.15 1.63 0.98
CA LEU A 181 -18.31 2.37 1.91
C LEU A 181 -19.01 3.63 2.43
N THR A 182 -19.63 4.42 1.54
CA THR A 182 -20.35 5.63 1.92
C THR A 182 -21.61 5.33 2.74
N ARG A 183 -22.41 4.31 2.37
CA ARG A 183 -23.62 3.95 3.14
C ARG A 183 -23.29 3.45 4.54
N SER A 184 -22.21 2.70 4.68
CA SER A 184 -21.73 2.21 5.96
C SER A 184 -20.86 3.21 6.73
N GLN A 185 -20.70 4.43 6.19
CA GLN A 185 -19.88 5.51 6.78
C GLN A 185 -18.44 5.08 7.07
N PHE A 186 -17.82 4.28 6.21
CA PHE A 186 -16.41 3.94 6.31
C PHE A 186 -15.52 5.05 5.76
N ASP A 187 -14.25 5.07 6.18
CA ASP A 187 -13.27 6.10 5.83
C ASP A 187 -12.36 5.71 4.66
N GLY A 188 -12.53 4.50 4.13
CA GLY A 188 -11.69 3.96 3.07
C GLY A 188 -11.77 2.45 2.96
N VAL A 189 -10.81 1.86 2.27
CA VAL A 189 -10.77 0.42 2.01
C VAL A 189 -9.34 -0.08 1.90
N VAL A 190 -9.10 -1.28 2.44
CA VAL A 190 -7.89 -2.04 2.16
C VAL A 190 -8.18 -3.05 1.06
N VAL A 191 -7.59 -2.87 -0.13
CA VAL A 191 -7.85 -3.72 -1.31
C VAL A 191 -6.78 -4.79 -1.43
N GLU A 192 -7.13 -6.03 -1.06
CA GLU A 192 -6.25 -7.18 -1.17
C GLU A 192 -6.48 -7.90 -2.52
N LEU A 193 -5.71 -7.45 -3.53
CA LEU A 193 -5.67 -8.05 -4.88
C LEU A 193 -4.23 -8.26 -5.37
N TRP A 194 -3.31 -7.34 -5.05
CA TRP A 194 -1.97 -7.29 -5.63
C TRP A 194 -1.21 -8.61 -5.57
N ALA A 195 -1.08 -9.19 -4.37
CA ALA A 195 -0.29 -10.41 -4.21
C ALA A 195 -0.85 -11.58 -5.04
N ASN A 196 -2.18 -11.77 -5.02
CA ASN A 196 -2.82 -12.85 -5.76
C ASN A 196 -2.71 -12.62 -7.27
N ALA A 197 -2.87 -11.37 -7.74
CA ALA A 197 -2.72 -11.02 -9.14
C ALA A 197 -1.28 -11.26 -9.63
N MET A 198 -0.28 -10.81 -8.88
CA MET A 198 1.13 -10.98 -9.23
C MET A 198 1.55 -12.45 -9.26
N VAL A 199 1.13 -13.25 -8.29
CA VAL A 199 1.48 -14.69 -8.23
C VAL A 199 0.85 -15.45 -9.39
N GLN A 200 -0.43 -15.22 -9.67
CA GLN A 200 -1.14 -15.92 -10.74
C GLN A 200 -0.65 -15.52 -12.15
N SER A 201 -0.34 -14.25 -12.36
CA SER A 201 0.09 -13.72 -13.66
C SER A 201 1.59 -13.75 -13.90
N GLN A 202 2.40 -14.11 -12.88
CA GLN A 202 3.86 -13.94 -12.92
C GLN A 202 4.31 -12.50 -13.26
N GLY A 203 3.48 -11.51 -12.94
CA GLY A 203 3.75 -10.09 -13.20
C GLY A 203 3.28 -9.57 -14.56
N GLU A 204 2.65 -10.39 -15.41
CA GLU A 204 2.16 -9.95 -16.72
C GLU A 204 1.12 -8.82 -16.64
N VAL A 205 0.36 -8.75 -15.54
CA VAL A 205 -0.72 -7.76 -15.37
C VAL A 205 -0.30 -6.51 -14.60
N THR A 206 0.98 -6.36 -14.27
CA THR A 206 1.44 -5.30 -13.35
C THR A 206 1.06 -3.90 -13.81
N GLU A 207 1.23 -3.57 -15.10
CA GLU A 207 0.91 -2.24 -15.63
C GLU A 207 -0.58 -1.93 -15.50
N MET A 208 -1.44 -2.84 -15.99
CA MET A 208 -2.90 -2.70 -15.88
C MET A 208 -3.37 -2.63 -14.42
N LEU A 209 -2.73 -3.39 -13.52
CA LEU A 209 -3.06 -3.39 -12.11
C LEU A 209 -2.71 -2.05 -11.44
N VAL A 210 -1.56 -1.47 -11.77
CA VAL A 210 -1.16 -0.13 -11.30
C VAL A 210 -2.12 0.94 -11.82
N GLU A 211 -2.47 0.89 -13.11
CA GLU A 211 -3.44 1.80 -13.72
C GLU A 211 -4.81 1.71 -13.03
N MET A 212 -5.30 0.48 -12.80
CA MET A 212 -6.55 0.25 -12.07
C MET A 212 -6.50 0.84 -10.66
N LEU A 213 -5.45 0.56 -9.89
CA LEU A 213 -5.32 1.06 -8.52
C LEU A 213 -5.23 2.59 -8.48
N ASN A 214 -4.58 3.22 -9.45
CA ASN A 214 -4.54 4.68 -9.58
C ASN A 214 -5.91 5.28 -9.93
N ALA A 215 -6.65 4.63 -10.84
CA ALA A 215 -8.01 5.04 -11.20
C ALA A 215 -8.96 4.90 -9.99
N TRP A 216 -8.83 3.81 -9.23
CA TRP A 216 -9.63 3.54 -8.04
C TRP A 216 -9.31 4.50 -6.91
N GLY A 217 -8.02 4.77 -6.66
CA GLY A 217 -7.59 5.80 -5.71
C GLY A 217 -8.20 7.16 -6.05
N SER A 218 -8.12 7.57 -7.31
CA SER A 218 -8.74 8.81 -7.79
C SER A 218 -10.26 8.83 -7.61
N ALA A 219 -10.95 7.69 -7.77
CA ALA A 219 -12.40 7.59 -7.56
C ALA A 219 -12.78 7.64 -6.07
N LEU A 220 -12.00 6.99 -5.20
CA LEU A 220 -12.19 6.99 -3.75
C LEU A 220 -11.93 8.38 -3.15
N HIS A 221 -10.86 9.07 -3.57
CA HIS A 221 -10.53 10.42 -3.10
C HIS A 221 -11.61 11.45 -3.43
N LYS A 222 -12.35 11.29 -4.53
CA LYS A 222 -13.52 12.17 -4.85
C LYS A 222 -14.65 12.05 -3.82
N LYS A 223 -14.60 11.04 -2.95
CA LYS A 223 -15.56 10.79 -1.88
C LYS A 223 -14.91 10.86 -0.50
N ASP A 224 -13.70 11.42 -0.41
CA ASP A 224 -12.91 11.52 0.83
C ASP A 224 -12.63 10.13 1.46
N LEU A 225 -12.51 9.08 0.63
CA LEU A 225 -12.21 7.72 1.04
C LEU A 225 -10.74 7.38 0.74
N GLN A 226 -10.08 6.70 1.67
CA GLN A 226 -8.69 6.25 1.50
C GLN A 226 -8.58 4.89 0.79
N LEU A 227 -7.50 4.70 0.05
CA LEU A 227 -7.10 3.43 -0.55
C LEU A 227 -5.80 2.93 0.06
N ILE A 228 -5.86 1.73 0.64
CA ILE A 228 -4.69 1.01 1.16
C ILE A 228 -4.49 -0.27 0.35
N VAL A 229 -3.26 -0.53 -0.10
CA VAL A 229 -2.94 -1.72 -0.90
C VAL A 229 -1.92 -2.59 -0.18
N PRO A 230 -2.30 -3.80 0.28
CA PRO A 230 -1.36 -4.78 0.79
C PRO A 230 -0.56 -5.41 -0.32
N VAL A 231 0.76 -5.43 -0.16
CA VAL A 231 1.72 -6.03 -1.11
C VAL A 231 2.57 -7.09 -0.43
N GLY A 232 3.15 -7.98 -1.22
CA GLY A 232 4.12 -8.97 -0.73
C GLY A 232 5.45 -8.33 -0.34
N PRO A 233 6.31 -9.03 0.42
CA PRO A 233 7.63 -8.53 0.74
C PRO A 233 8.48 -8.42 -0.55
N PRO A 234 9.31 -7.36 -0.69
CA PRO A 234 10.17 -7.18 -1.86
C PRO A 234 11.33 -8.18 -1.89
N LEU A 235 11.65 -8.79 -0.75
CA LEU A 235 12.71 -9.78 -0.58
C LEU A 235 12.13 -11.18 -0.35
N GLY A 236 12.74 -12.18 -0.98
CA GLY A 236 12.51 -13.58 -0.70
C GLY A 236 13.28 -14.08 0.52
N SER A 237 13.10 -15.36 0.87
CA SER A 237 13.80 -16.03 1.97
C SER A 237 15.33 -16.10 1.80
N ASN A 238 15.80 -16.06 0.55
CA ASN A 238 17.21 -16.01 0.18
C ASN A 238 17.78 -14.58 0.13
N TYR A 239 17.03 -13.58 0.62
CA TYR A 239 17.39 -12.15 0.58
C TYR A 239 17.56 -11.57 -0.83
N GLN A 240 17.03 -12.25 -1.86
CA GLN A 240 16.99 -11.72 -3.22
C GLN A 240 15.67 -11.01 -3.52
N LEU A 241 15.72 -10.04 -4.43
CA LEU A 241 14.53 -9.34 -4.90
C LEU A 241 13.58 -10.31 -5.60
N THR A 242 12.31 -10.29 -5.19
CA THR A 242 11.29 -11.17 -5.78
C THR A 242 10.79 -10.64 -7.12
N GLY A 243 10.97 -9.35 -7.41
CA GLY A 243 10.36 -8.66 -8.55
C GLY A 243 8.85 -8.41 -8.39
N MET A 244 8.20 -9.01 -7.39
CA MET A 244 6.74 -8.97 -7.17
C MET A 244 6.24 -7.60 -6.70
N PHE A 245 7.11 -6.81 -6.07
CA PHE A 245 6.86 -5.42 -5.74
C PHE A 245 8.18 -4.66 -5.76
N THR A 246 8.29 -3.67 -6.63
CA THR A 246 9.52 -2.90 -6.84
C THR A 246 9.32 -1.45 -6.39
N PRO A 247 10.41 -0.69 -6.14
CA PRO A 247 10.31 0.75 -5.92
C PRO A 247 9.59 1.48 -7.07
N GLY A 248 9.73 1.00 -8.31
CA GLY A 248 9.01 1.57 -9.46
C GLY A 248 7.49 1.48 -9.30
N HIS A 249 6.98 0.34 -8.83
CA HIS A 249 5.54 0.17 -8.57
C HIS A 249 5.07 1.09 -7.44
N LEU A 250 5.88 1.25 -6.39
CA LEU A 250 5.59 2.17 -5.30
C LEU A 250 5.47 3.61 -5.82
N TYR A 251 6.46 4.09 -6.59
CA TYR A 251 6.42 5.44 -7.16
C TYR A 251 5.24 5.65 -8.10
N ALA A 252 4.90 4.64 -8.92
CA ALA A 252 3.78 4.72 -9.84
C ALA A 252 2.41 4.81 -9.15
N MET A 253 2.30 4.32 -7.91
CA MET A 253 1.05 4.36 -7.14
C MET A 253 1.01 5.45 -6.05
N ALA A 254 2.15 6.02 -5.69
CA ALA A 254 2.29 6.93 -4.54
C ALA A 254 1.41 8.19 -4.60
N GLU A 255 1.00 8.62 -5.79
CA GLU A 255 0.14 9.79 -5.93
C GLU A 255 -1.33 9.51 -5.59
N LYS A 256 -1.82 8.29 -5.86
CA LYS A 256 -3.25 7.95 -5.78
C LYS A 256 -3.58 6.91 -4.72
N VAL A 257 -2.59 6.18 -4.20
CA VAL A 257 -2.75 5.20 -3.12
C VAL A 257 -2.22 5.81 -1.83
N ASP A 258 -3.07 5.95 -0.82
CA ASP A 258 -2.72 6.59 0.46
C ASP A 258 -1.63 5.83 1.22
N TYR A 259 -1.74 4.49 1.27
CA TYR A 259 -0.79 3.64 1.98
C TYR A 259 -0.52 2.32 1.25
N ILE A 260 0.76 1.94 1.19
CA ILE A 260 1.18 0.60 0.82
C ILE A 260 1.51 -0.19 2.09
N GLN A 261 0.79 -1.28 2.32
CA GLN A 261 1.07 -2.18 3.43
C GLN A 261 1.96 -3.33 2.96
N VAL A 262 3.25 -3.25 3.27
CA VAL A 262 4.18 -4.35 2.98
C VAL A 262 4.02 -5.47 4.02
N ARG A 263 3.65 -6.67 3.57
CA ARG A 263 3.48 -7.84 4.45
C ARG A 263 4.81 -8.54 4.69
N CYS A 264 5.55 -8.07 5.69
CA CYS A 264 6.85 -8.63 6.10
C CYS A 264 6.74 -9.78 7.12
N VAL A 265 5.64 -10.53 7.12
CA VAL A 265 5.41 -11.65 8.04
C VAL A 265 5.31 -12.96 7.25
N ALA A 266 5.55 -14.10 7.91
CA ALA A 266 5.40 -15.43 7.32
C ALA A 266 6.36 -15.77 6.15
N PHE A 267 7.59 -15.25 6.17
CA PHE A 267 8.66 -15.58 5.19
C PHE A 267 8.89 -17.09 4.98
N ASN A 268 8.60 -17.92 5.99
CA ASN A 268 8.80 -19.38 5.94
C ASN A 268 7.59 -20.17 5.41
N LEU A 269 6.40 -19.57 5.26
CA LEU A 269 5.15 -20.28 4.96
C LEU A 269 4.74 -20.22 3.47
N LEU A 270 5.25 -19.28 2.69
CA LEU A 270 4.96 -19.19 1.25
C LEU A 270 5.52 -20.37 0.43
N PHE A 271 6.33 -21.25 1.03
CA PHE A 271 6.99 -22.36 0.37
C PHE A 271 6.30 -23.72 0.55
N TYR A 272 5.23 -23.82 1.36
CA TYR A 272 4.59 -25.10 1.66
C TYR A 272 3.29 -25.40 0.88
N SER A 273 2.92 -24.57 -0.11
CA SER A 273 1.74 -24.82 -0.95
C SER A 273 2.09 -25.45 -2.31
N ASN A 274 3.06 -26.38 -2.31
CA ASN A 274 3.29 -27.31 -3.41
C ASN A 274 3.39 -28.72 -2.83
N TYR A 275 2.24 -29.32 -2.50
CA TYR A 275 2.06 -30.77 -2.38
C TYR A 275 0.64 -31.11 -2.81
#